data_AF-A0A6P8XDM9-F1
#
_entry.id   AF-A0A6P8XDM9-F1
#
_cell.length_a   1.000
_cell.length_b   1.000
_cell.length_c   1.000
_cell.angle_alpha   90.00
_cell.angle_beta   90.00
_cell.angle_gamma   90.00
#
_symmetry.space_group_name_H-M   'P 1'
#
loop_
_entity.id
_entity.type
_entity.pdbx_description
1 polymer ?
#
loop_
_entity_poly.entity_id
_entity_poly.type
_entity_poly.pdbx_seq_one_letter_code
_entity_poly.pdbx_strand_id
1 'polypeptide(L)'
;MTCDNNEEARYPICCPNEQSKTPEATLKASQNLGYIDPKGLQLLKSYPDCGGKYNGERYSFNVAHGKPAKAYEFPWMALLKYEKAGRPFLCGGSLITDRFVLTAAHCTTTSFELVAVRLGEHDLDTEDGGEIEYGIEDIRTHPNYEHGSINYDIALIKLDRIVVELFIEPICLPINVSQDLKYNENLYIAGWGKTEDGVPSPILRMAEVQQQDLDVCRKYYSNAPLSENHICALGDSQQETCRGDSGGPLFSANLTDNTPQCVQFGVISSGGLGCGINKNRPGVFASVLDMLPWITQNLY
;
A
#
# COMPACT_ATOMS: atom_id res chain seq x y z
N MET A 1 -52.91 -2.41 -3.80
CA MET A 1 -54.02 -1.77 -3.05
C MET A 1 -53.82 -0.27 -3.19
N THR A 2 -54.89 0.43 -3.56
CA THR A 2 -54.95 1.86 -3.88
C THR A 2 -54.79 2.73 -2.63
N CYS A 3 -53.98 3.79 -2.70
CA CYS A 3 -53.98 4.84 -1.68
C CYS A 3 -54.90 5.97 -2.14
N ASP A 4 -55.96 6.14 -1.36
CA ASP A 4 -56.98 7.17 -1.48
C ASP A 4 -56.43 8.51 -0.96
N ASN A 5 -56.90 9.60 -1.56
CA ASN A 5 -56.57 10.96 -1.16
C ASN A 5 -57.39 11.34 0.07
N ASN A 6 -56.72 11.73 1.16
CA ASN A 6 -57.35 12.63 2.12
C ASN A 6 -56.32 13.63 2.66
N GLU A 7 -56.78 14.87 2.70
CA GLU A 7 -56.04 16.10 2.95
C GLU A 7 -55.54 16.21 4.40
N GLU A 8 -54.57 17.12 4.58
CA GLU A 8 -54.00 17.62 5.85
C GLU A 8 -52.83 16.87 6.48
N ALA A 9 -51.61 17.07 5.94
CA ALA A 9 -50.41 17.41 6.74
C ALA A 9 -49.20 17.71 5.82
N ARG A 10 -48.43 18.75 6.16
CA ARG A 10 -47.20 19.19 5.49
C ARG A 10 -46.02 18.24 5.79
N TYR A 11 -45.06 18.21 4.85
CA TYR A 11 -43.73 17.56 4.81
C TYR A 11 -43.67 16.19 4.09
N PRO A 12 -42.95 16.08 2.95
CA PRO A 12 -42.69 14.79 2.31
C PRO A 12 -41.63 14.02 3.10
N ILE A 13 -42.03 12.91 3.70
CA ILE A 13 -41.14 11.90 4.27
C ILE A 13 -40.66 11.01 3.12
N CYS A 14 -39.36 11.00 2.83
CA CYS A 14 -38.79 10.00 1.93
C CYS A 14 -38.66 8.67 2.69
N CYS A 15 -39.59 7.73 2.44
CA CYS A 15 -39.40 6.33 2.80
C CYS A 15 -38.40 5.68 1.83
N PRO A 16 -37.42 4.88 2.31
CA PRO A 16 -36.50 4.18 1.44
C PRO A 16 -37.24 3.09 0.66
N ASN A 17 -37.23 3.19 -0.66
CA ASN A 17 -37.65 2.08 -1.53
C ASN A 17 -36.66 0.93 -1.35
N GLU A 18 -37.15 -0.21 -0.91
CA GLU A 18 -36.42 -1.47 -0.99
C GLU A 18 -36.15 -1.83 -2.45
N GLN A 19 -34.92 -2.31 -2.68
CA GLN A 19 -34.42 -3.01 -3.87
C GLN A 19 -33.82 -2.16 -4.99
N SER A 20 -32.76 -1.40 -4.68
CA SER A 20 -31.56 -1.45 -5.53
C SER A 20 -30.63 -2.53 -4.98
N LYS A 21 -30.65 -3.74 -5.56
CA LYS A 21 -29.55 -4.69 -5.37
C LYS A 21 -28.34 -4.15 -6.13
N THR A 22 -27.58 -3.26 -5.51
CA THR A 22 -26.17 -3.12 -5.84
C THR A 22 -25.50 -4.45 -5.46
N PRO A 23 -24.71 -5.08 -6.34
CA PRO A 23 -23.92 -6.21 -5.91
C PRO A 23 -22.90 -5.69 -4.89
N GLU A 24 -22.99 -6.17 -3.64
CA GLU A 24 -21.85 -6.15 -2.73
C GLU A 24 -20.75 -6.99 -3.39
N ALA A 25 -19.94 -6.35 -4.21
CA ALA A 25 -18.69 -6.93 -4.69
C ALA A 25 -17.68 -6.86 -3.54
N THR A 26 -17.80 -7.78 -2.58
CA THR A 26 -16.68 -8.13 -1.72
C THR A 26 -15.61 -8.72 -2.64
N LEU A 27 -14.38 -8.21 -2.59
CA LEU A 27 -13.23 -9.01 -3.02
C LEU A 27 -13.28 -10.26 -2.14
N LYS A 28 -13.79 -11.37 -2.68
CA LYS A 28 -13.67 -12.65 -2.00
C LYS A 28 -12.17 -12.89 -1.95
N ALA A 29 -11.60 -12.90 -0.76
CA ALA A 29 -10.32 -13.56 -0.55
C ALA A 29 -10.32 -14.83 -1.40
N SER A 30 -9.37 -14.95 -2.32
CA SER A 30 -9.06 -16.24 -2.91
C SER A 30 -9.09 -17.25 -1.77
N GLN A 31 -9.88 -18.32 -1.88
CA GLN A 31 -10.15 -19.29 -0.83
C GLN A 31 -8.89 -20.09 -0.37
N ASN A 32 -7.70 -19.53 -0.58
CA ASN A 32 -6.37 -20.04 -0.33
C ASN A 32 -5.75 -19.60 1.02
N LEU A 33 -6.55 -19.07 1.96
CA LEU A 33 -6.13 -18.94 3.37
C LEU A 33 -5.67 -20.29 3.97
N GLY A 34 -6.06 -21.42 3.36
CA GLY A 34 -5.59 -22.77 3.72
C GLY A 34 -4.11 -23.07 3.37
N TYR A 35 -3.43 -22.18 2.64
CA TYR A 35 -2.00 -22.29 2.30
C TYR A 35 -1.10 -21.31 3.07
N ILE A 36 -1.65 -20.58 4.04
CA ILE A 36 -0.87 -19.70 4.92
C ILE A 36 0.05 -20.54 5.80
N ASP A 37 1.33 -20.20 5.82
CA ASP A 37 2.30 -20.84 6.71
C ASP A 37 2.04 -20.40 8.16
N PRO A 38 1.79 -21.33 9.11
CA PRO A 38 1.47 -20.98 10.48
C PRO A 38 2.58 -20.23 11.21
N LYS A 39 3.86 -20.49 10.89
CA LYS A 39 5.00 -19.82 11.52
C LYS A 39 5.11 -18.39 11.03
N GLY A 40 5.00 -18.17 9.72
CA GLY A 40 4.98 -16.82 9.14
C GLY A 40 3.81 -15.99 9.66
N LEU A 41 2.62 -16.61 9.76
CA LEU A 41 1.45 -15.97 10.36
C LEU A 41 1.67 -15.62 11.84
N GLN A 42 2.29 -16.52 12.61
CA GLN A 42 2.60 -16.27 14.02
C GLN A 42 3.59 -15.11 14.18
N LEU A 43 4.58 -15.01 13.30
CA LEU A 43 5.53 -13.90 13.29
C LEU A 43 4.84 -12.57 12.97
N LEU A 44 3.95 -12.50 11.97
CA LEU A 44 3.18 -11.28 11.72
C LEU A 44 2.29 -10.92 12.93
N LYS A 45 1.72 -11.92 13.61
CA LYS A 45 0.91 -11.71 14.83
C LYS A 45 1.71 -11.31 16.06
N SER A 46 3.04 -11.46 16.08
CA SER A 46 3.86 -11.01 17.22
C SER A 46 4.07 -9.50 17.26
N TYR A 47 3.57 -8.76 16.27
CA TYR A 47 3.57 -7.29 16.23
C TYR A 47 2.14 -6.74 16.35
N PRO A 48 1.47 -6.89 17.51
CA PRO A 48 0.07 -6.46 17.68
C PRO A 48 -0.12 -4.95 17.56
N ASP A 49 0.97 -4.17 17.68
CA ASP A 49 0.98 -2.71 17.60
C ASP A 49 1.35 -2.18 16.21
N CYS A 50 1.52 -3.05 15.21
CA CYS A 50 1.81 -2.64 13.85
C CYS A 50 0.81 -1.57 13.34
N GLY A 51 1.30 -0.68 12.48
CA GLY A 51 0.47 0.35 11.84
C GLY A 51 -0.21 1.33 12.80
N GLY A 52 0.13 1.37 14.09
CA GLY A 52 -0.73 1.98 15.12
C GLY A 52 -0.05 2.89 16.15
N LYS A 53 1.28 3.07 16.15
CA LYS A 53 1.97 3.93 17.13
C LYS A 53 3.01 4.85 16.49
N TYR A 54 3.15 6.04 17.07
CA TYR A 54 4.36 6.85 17.04
C TYR A 54 4.61 7.36 18.47
N ASN A 55 5.77 7.06 19.05
CA ASN A 55 6.12 7.41 20.44
C ASN A 55 5.08 6.96 21.50
N GLY A 56 4.39 5.83 21.27
CA GLY A 56 3.38 5.31 22.20
C GLY A 56 2.03 6.02 22.18
N GLU A 57 1.87 7.06 21.35
CA GLU A 57 0.58 7.72 21.12
C GLU A 57 -0.05 7.23 19.81
N ARG A 58 -1.38 7.03 19.83
CA ARG A 58 -2.16 6.51 18.70
C ARG A 58 -2.49 7.63 17.72
N TYR A 59 -2.37 7.35 16.42
CA TYR A 59 -2.59 8.33 15.35
C TYR A 59 -3.96 9.02 15.39
N SER A 60 -3.96 10.32 15.10
CA SER A 60 -5.10 11.04 14.52
C SER A 60 -4.72 11.38 13.08
N PHE A 61 -5.24 10.61 12.13
CA PHE A 61 -5.07 10.90 10.70
C PHE A 61 -5.89 12.14 10.36
N ASN A 62 -5.29 13.33 10.49
CA ASN A 62 -5.81 14.53 9.84
C ASN A 62 -5.35 14.51 8.38
N VAL A 63 -5.95 13.59 7.61
CA VAL A 63 -5.67 13.33 6.20
C VAL A 63 -5.97 14.59 5.40
N ALA A 64 -4.94 15.16 4.79
CA ALA A 64 -5.09 16.30 3.90
C ALA A 64 -4.40 15.99 2.57
N HIS A 65 -5.23 15.71 1.57
CA HIS A 65 -4.95 15.53 0.15
C HIS A 65 -3.56 16.03 -0.31
N GLY A 66 -2.52 15.18 -0.34
CA GLY A 66 -1.24 15.50 -0.97
C GLY A 66 -0.32 16.43 -0.17
N LYS A 67 -0.58 16.67 1.13
CA LYS A 67 0.31 17.46 1.97
C LYS A 67 1.57 16.67 2.34
N PRO A 68 2.69 17.38 2.64
CA PRO A 68 3.85 16.75 3.27
C PRO A 68 3.43 15.98 4.51
N ALA A 69 3.89 14.75 4.64
CA ALA A 69 3.78 13.99 5.87
C ALA A 69 4.52 14.74 7.00
N LYS A 70 4.16 14.49 8.25
CA LYS A 70 5.04 14.86 9.37
C LYS A 70 6.17 13.84 9.48
N ALA A 71 7.29 14.28 10.05
CA ALA A 71 8.37 13.37 10.43
C ALA A 71 7.79 12.18 11.22
N TYR A 72 8.16 10.97 10.80
CA TYR A 72 7.75 9.70 11.40
C TYR A 72 6.22 9.42 11.39
N GLU A 73 5.44 10.12 10.56
CA GLU A 73 4.01 9.83 10.39
C GLU A 73 3.77 8.44 9.77
N PHE A 74 4.71 7.94 8.96
CA PHE A 74 4.65 6.62 8.35
C PHE A 74 5.95 5.84 8.67
N PRO A 75 6.09 5.31 9.89
CA PRO A 75 7.35 4.77 10.42
C PRO A 75 7.82 3.48 9.74
N TRP A 76 6.93 2.84 8.97
CA TRP A 76 7.24 1.66 8.15
C TRP A 76 7.88 1.99 6.81
N MET A 77 7.89 3.25 6.39
CA MET A 77 8.35 3.61 5.04
C MET A 77 9.83 3.28 4.87
N ALA A 78 10.13 2.58 3.77
CA ALA A 78 11.47 2.18 3.41
C ALA A 78 11.87 2.77 2.07
N LEU A 79 13.15 3.16 1.94
CA LEU A 79 13.77 3.53 0.69
C LEU A 79 14.82 2.51 0.28
N LEU A 80 14.75 2.08 -0.97
CA LEU A 80 15.66 1.11 -1.53
C LEU A 80 16.82 1.83 -2.22
N LYS A 81 18.04 1.60 -1.70
CA LYS A 81 19.29 2.24 -2.15
C LYS A 81 20.02 1.32 -3.12
N TYR A 82 20.28 1.81 -4.32
CA TYR A 82 20.96 1.09 -5.38
C TYR A 82 22.37 1.63 -5.62
N GLU A 83 23.30 0.76 -6.04
CA GLU A 83 24.63 1.16 -6.49
C GLU A 83 24.53 1.88 -7.84
N LYS A 84 24.35 3.20 -7.77
CA LYS A 84 24.13 4.04 -8.94
C LYS A 84 24.67 5.45 -8.71
N ALA A 85 25.29 6.02 -9.74
CA ALA A 85 25.68 7.43 -9.74
C ALA A 85 24.45 8.36 -9.74
N GLY A 86 24.49 9.42 -8.93
CA GLY A 86 23.39 10.39 -8.81
C GLY A 86 22.41 10.01 -7.71
N ARG A 87 21.10 9.95 -8.02
CA ARG A 87 20.06 9.60 -7.03
C ARG A 87 20.01 8.08 -6.84
N PRO A 88 20.45 7.55 -5.68
CA PRO A 88 20.56 6.10 -5.47
C PRO A 88 19.22 5.48 -5.05
N PHE A 89 18.22 6.28 -4.68
CA PHE A 89 16.89 5.80 -4.28
C PHE A 89 15.93 5.76 -5.46
N LEU A 90 15.52 4.55 -5.86
CA LEU A 90 14.67 4.33 -7.04
C LEU A 90 13.29 3.75 -6.72
N CYS A 91 13.20 3.02 -5.60
CA CYS A 91 11.96 2.38 -5.14
C CYS A 91 11.78 2.61 -3.64
N GLY A 92 10.54 2.46 -3.21
CA GLY A 92 10.16 2.35 -1.82
C GLY A 92 9.89 0.91 -1.37
N GLY A 93 9.47 0.80 -0.13
CA GLY A 93 9.02 -0.42 0.51
C GLY A 93 8.34 -0.10 1.82
N SER A 94 7.98 -1.15 2.54
CA SER A 94 7.32 -1.07 3.84
C SER A 94 7.88 -2.14 4.77
N LEU A 95 8.32 -1.74 5.96
CA LEU A 95 8.69 -2.66 7.02
C LEU A 95 7.44 -3.41 7.51
N ILE A 96 7.50 -4.75 7.56
CA ILE A 96 6.36 -5.62 7.96
C ILE A 96 6.64 -6.46 9.21
N THR A 97 7.89 -6.50 9.66
CA THR A 97 8.39 -7.08 10.93
C THR A 97 9.62 -6.28 11.36
N ASP A 98 10.33 -6.65 12.43
CA ASP A 98 11.62 -6.00 12.76
C ASP A 98 12.77 -6.33 11.80
N ARG A 99 12.57 -7.19 10.78
CA ARG A 99 13.68 -7.62 9.90
C ARG A 99 13.29 -7.83 8.44
N PHE A 100 12.02 -7.69 8.09
CA PHE A 100 11.54 -7.90 6.72
C PHE A 100 10.86 -6.65 6.18
N VAL A 101 11.27 -6.27 4.97
CA VAL A 101 10.67 -5.21 4.18
C VAL A 101 9.95 -5.83 2.99
N LEU A 102 8.70 -5.44 2.79
CA LEU A 102 7.88 -5.79 1.64
C LEU A 102 8.05 -4.72 0.56
N THR A 103 8.24 -5.15 -0.69
CA THR A 103 8.39 -4.26 -1.85
C THR A 103 7.92 -4.96 -3.12
N ALA A 104 8.04 -4.29 -4.27
CA ALA A 104 7.76 -4.87 -5.58
C ALA A 104 8.92 -5.72 -6.09
N ALA A 105 8.62 -6.79 -6.82
CA ALA A 105 9.65 -7.66 -7.40
C ALA A 105 10.53 -6.90 -8.40
N HIS A 106 9.94 -6.03 -9.23
CA HIS A 106 10.67 -5.24 -10.21
C HIS A 106 11.72 -4.31 -9.59
N CYS A 107 11.56 -3.95 -8.30
CA CYS A 107 12.54 -3.18 -7.55
C CYS A 107 13.76 -4.04 -7.14
N THR A 108 13.61 -5.35 -7.05
CA THR A 108 14.72 -6.27 -6.70
C THR A 108 15.43 -6.83 -7.92
N THR A 109 14.82 -6.76 -9.10
CA THR A 109 15.35 -7.32 -10.36
C THR A 109 15.81 -6.23 -11.33
N THR A 110 16.24 -5.07 -10.82
CA THR A 110 16.74 -3.97 -11.65
C THR A 110 18.14 -4.28 -12.20
N SER A 111 18.63 -3.46 -13.14
CA SER A 111 20.02 -3.53 -13.61
C SER A 111 21.05 -2.97 -12.61
N PHE A 112 20.60 -2.18 -11.63
CA PHE A 112 21.42 -1.70 -10.52
C PHE A 112 21.33 -2.64 -9.33
N GLU A 113 22.46 -2.90 -8.69
CA GLU A 113 22.53 -3.71 -7.47
C GLU A 113 21.84 -2.97 -6.32
N LEU A 114 20.94 -3.66 -5.63
CA LEU A 114 20.31 -3.15 -4.42
C LEU A 114 21.27 -3.39 -3.24
N VAL A 115 21.77 -2.32 -2.62
CA VAL A 115 22.87 -2.39 -1.64
C VAL A 115 22.44 -2.13 -0.20
N ALA A 116 21.34 -1.39 0.00
CA ALA A 116 20.85 -1.10 1.34
C ALA A 116 19.35 -0.73 1.33
N VAL A 117 18.76 -0.81 2.52
CA VAL A 117 17.44 -0.25 2.82
C VAL A 117 17.61 0.88 3.84
N ARG A 118 17.07 2.06 3.55
CA ARG A 118 17.01 3.17 4.50
C ARG A 118 15.62 3.24 5.13
N LEU A 119 15.58 3.29 6.47
CA LEU A 119 14.38 3.46 7.28
C LEU A 119 14.50 4.76 8.11
N GLY A 120 13.37 5.27 8.61
CA GLY A 120 13.34 6.50 9.43
C GLY A 120 13.55 7.80 8.65
N GLU A 121 13.68 7.73 7.32
CA GLU A 121 13.81 8.89 6.43
C GLU A 121 12.54 9.74 6.41
N HIS A 122 12.72 11.05 6.29
CA HIS A 122 11.62 12.00 6.14
C HIS A 122 11.87 13.01 5.01
N ASP A 123 13.04 13.66 5.03
CA ASP A 123 13.43 14.69 4.07
C ASP A 123 14.82 14.39 3.50
N LEU A 124 14.83 13.92 2.25
CA LEU A 124 16.02 13.51 1.50
C LEU A 124 17.06 14.62 1.29
N ASP A 125 16.69 15.88 1.50
CA ASP A 125 17.62 17.02 1.38
C ASP A 125 18.32 17.35 2.71
N THR A 126 17.91 16.71 3.81
CA THR A 126 18.48 16.90 5.14
C THR A 126 18.90 15.58 5.78
N GLU A 127 19.84 15.62 6.72
CA GLU A 127 20.14 14.49 7.60
C GLU A 127 19.80 14.94 9.02
N ASP A 128 18.68 14.47 9.57
CA ASP A 128 18.20 14.80 10.91
C ASP A 128 18.70 13.81 11.98
N GLY A 129 19.33 12.72 11.55
CA GLY A 129 19.90 11.67 12.40
C GLY A 129 18.92 10.54 12.71
N GLY A 130 17.69 10.59 12.18
CA GLY A 130 16.72 9.51 12.22
C GLY A 130 16.89 8.49 11.07
N GLU A 131 17.71 8.79 10.07
CA GLU A 131 17.88 7.97 8.88
C GLU A 131 18.87 6.82 9.14
N ILE A 132 18.39 5.59 9.05
CA ILE A 132 19.20 4.41 9.37
C ILE A 132 19.30 3.49 8.16
N GLU A 133 20.53 3.21 7.73
CA GLU A 133 20.82 2.26 6.65
C GLU A 133 21.02 0.85 7.19
N TYR A 134 20.28 -0.09 6.60
CA TYR A 134 20.32 -1.52 6.84
C TYR A 134 20.93 -2.22 5.64
N GLY A 135 21.86 -3.13 5.89
CA GLY A 135 22.36 -4.04 4.88
C GLY A 135 21.31 -5.09 4.53
N ILE A 136 21.60 -5.87 3.49
CA ILE A 136 20.70 -6.89 2.97
C ILE A 136 21.31 -8.26 3.21
N GLU A 137 20.58 -9.12 3.94
CA GLU A 137 20.96 -10.52 4.15
C GLU A 137 20.46 -11.40 3.00
N ASP A 138 19.22 -11.18 2.58
CA ASP A 138 18.55 -12.03 1.59
C ASP A 138 17.47 -11.24 0.85
N ILE A 139 17.25 -11.59 -0.42
CA ILE A 139 16.22 -11.03 -1.29
C ILE A 139 15.41 -12.20 -1.84
N ARG A 140 14.11 -12.21 -1.56
CA ARG A 140 13.17 -13.25 -1.98
C ARG A 140 12.18 -12.66 -2.94
N THR A 141 12.35 -12.92 -4.22
CA THR A 141 11.41 -12.51 -5.26
C THR A 141 10.36 -13.60 -5.45
N HIS A 142 9.09 -13.22 -5.68
CA HIS A 142 8.05 -14.21 -5.94
C HIS A 142 8.42 -15.08 -7.16
N PRO A 143 8.36 -16.43 -7.08
CA PRO A 143 8.91 -17.32 -8.11
C PRO A 143 8.18 -17.24 -9.46
N ASN A 144 6.93 -16.81 -9.45
CA ASN A 144 6.13 -16.59 -10.67
C ASN A 144 6.25 -15.16 -11.24
N TYR A 145 7.10 -14.31 -10.66
CA TYR A 145 7.37 -13.00 -11.22
C TYR A 145 8.23 -13.13 -12.48
N GLU A 146 7.85 -12.43 -13.54
CA GLU A 146 8.63 -12.31 -14.77
C GLU A 146 9.08 -10.85 -14.93
N HIS A 147 10.34 -10.63 -15.29
CA HIS A 147 10.90 -9.28 -15.39
C HIS A 147 10.09 -8.39 -16.35
N GLY A 148 9.59 -7.26 -15.84
CA GLY A 148 8.75 -6.31 -16.58
C GLY A 148 7.26 -6.65 -16.61
N SER A 149 6.86 -7.76 -16.00
CA SER A 149 5.47 -8.11 -15.74
C SER A 149 4.91 -7.34 -14.55
N ILE A 150 3.59 -7.17 -14.52
CA ILE A 150 2.85 -6.70 -13.33
C ILE A 150 2.36 -7.87 -12.46
N ASN A 151 2.35 -9.10 -13.01
CA ASN A 151 1.92 -10.28 -12.29
C ASN A 151 2.93 -10.69 -11.22
N TYR A 152 2.42 -11.02 -10.03
CA TYR A 152 3.24 -11.48 -8.91
C TYR A 152 4.39 -10.51 -8.57
N ASP A 153 4.18 -9.21 -8.82
CA ASP A 153 5.19 -8.18 -8.63
C ASP A 153 5.38 -7.83 -7.15
N ILE A 154 5.93 -8.77 -6.41
CA ILE A 154 6.14 -8.70 -4.96
C ILE A 154 7.46 -9.38 -4.57
N ALA A 155 8.17 -8.78 -3.62
CA ALA A 155 9.41 -9.32 -3.07
C ALA A 155 9.54 -8.98 -1.58
N LEU A 156 10.31 -9.81 -0.88
CA LEU A 156 10.73 -9.60 0.50
C LEU A 156 12.23 -9.34 0.54
N ILE A 157 12.63 -8.36 1.34
CA ILE A 157 14.03 -8.08 1.66
C ILE A 157 14.22 -8.39 3.13
N LYS A 158 15.15 -9.29 3.45
CA LYS A 158 15.58 -9.58 4.82
C LYS A 158 16.76 -8.69 5.16
N LEU A 159 16.60 -7.89 6.21
CA LEU A 159 17.64 -6.98 6.70
C LEU A 159 18.75 -7.76 7.41
N ASP A 160 19.98 -7.23 7.31
CA ASP A 160 21.19 -7.80 7.92
C ASP A 160 21.15 -7.87 9.45
N ARG A 161 20.31 -7.04 10.06
CA ARG A 161 20.06 -7.00 11.51
C ARG A 161 18.61 -6.61 11.80
N ILE A 162 18.19 -6.83 13.04
CA ILE A 162 16.88 -6.40 13.53
C ILE A 162 16.83 -4.87 13.69
N VAL A 163 15.66 -4.29 13.43
CA VAL A 163 15.31 -2.90 13.71
C VAL A 163 14.95 -2.79 15.20
N VAL A 164 15.57 -1.82 15.89
CA VAL A 164 15.38 -1.63 17.35
C VAL A 164 14.90 -0.23 17.71
N GLU A 165 14.83 0.68 16.73
CA GLU A 165 14.48 2.06 16.95
C GLU A 165 12.98 2.24 17.09
N LEU A 166 12.56 2.88 18.18
CA LEU A 166 11.14 3.04 18.54
C LEU A 166 10.35 3.94 17.58
N PHE A 167 11.03 4.70 16.72
CA PHE A 167 10.41 5.55 15.70
C PHE A 167 10.32 4.86 14.33
N ILE A 168 10.79 3.61 14.22
CA ILE A 168 10.69 2.76 13.04
C ILE A 168 9.86 1.53 13.43
N GLU A 169 8.65 1.43 12.88
CA GLU A 169 7.68 0.41 13.27
C GLU A 169 7.06 -0.23 12.02
N PRO A 170 6.70 -1.53 12.07
CA PRO A 170 6.13 -2.21 10.93
C PRO A 170 4.66 -1.80 10.67
N ILE A 171 4.23 -1.87 9.41
CA ILE A 171 2.82 -1.81 9.01
C ILE A 171 2.16 -3.18 9.16
N CYS A 172 0.86 -3.23 9.46
CA CYS A 172 0.12 -4.48 9.51
C CYS A 172 -0.15 -5.04 8.12
N LEU A 173 -0.25 -6.36 8.01
CA LEU A 173 -0.76 -7.06 6.82
C LEU A 173 -2.19 -7.60 7.08
N PRO A 174 -3.01 -7.85 6.03
CA PRO A 174 -4.42 -8.25 6.15
C PRO A 174 -4.57 -9.73 6.56
N ILE A 175 -4.05 -10.09 7.73
CA ILE A 175 -3.96 -11.48 8.21
C ILE A 175 -5.23 -11.98 8.92
N ASN A 176 -6.23 -11.12 9.11
CA ASN A 176 -7.51 -11.49 9.72
C ASN A 176 -8.60 -11.53 8.65
N VAL A 177 -9.42 -12.60 8.63
CA VAL A 177 -10.46 -12.88 7.62
C VAL A 177 -11.53 -11.77 7.50
N SER A 178 -11.65 -10.90 8.49
CA SER A 178 -12.55 -9.74 8.47
C SER A 178 -11.97 -8.50 7.79
N GLN A 179 -10.74 -8.57 7.27
CA GLN A 179 -10.02 -7.47 6.62
C GLN A 179 -10.07 -7.61 5.08
N ASP A 180 -11.20 -8.08 4.54
CA ASP A 180 -11.45 -7.88 3.10
C ASP A 180 -11.57 -6.37 2.85
N LEU A 181 -10.84 -5.86 1.85
CA LEU A 181 -11.01 -4.49 1.38
C LEU A 181 -12.47 -4.29 0.96
N LYS A 182 -13.20 -3.48 1.72
CA LYS A 182 -14.57 -3.14 1.33
C LYS A 182 -14.53 -2.10 0.22
N TYR A 183 -15.45 -2.26 -0.73
CA TYR A 183 -15.65 -1.27 -1.77
C TYR A 183 -15.93 0.11 -1.13
N ASN A 184 -15.21 1.15 -1.58
CA ASN A 184 -15.20 2.53 -1.03
C ASN A 184 -14.45 2.73 0.31
N GLU A 185 -13.58 1.81 0.74
CA GLU A 185 -12.60 2.15 1.78
C GLU A 185 -11.58 3.17 1.24
N ASN A 186 -11.26 4.18 2.05
CA ASN A 186 -10.21 5.14 1.70
C ASN A 186 -8.86 4.42 1.69
N LEU A 187 -8.17 4.52 0.57
CA LEU A 187 -6.84 3.96 0.40
C LEU A 187 -5.81 5.08 0.30
N TYR A 188 -4.63 4.80 0.81
CA TYR A 188 -3.52 5.73 0.87
C TYR A 188 -2.28 5.10 0.27
N ILE A 189 -1.50 5.94 -0.40
CA ILE A 189 -0.15 5.66 -0.84
C ILE A 189 0.78 6.68 -0.21
N ALA A 190 2.02 6.29 0.09
CA ALA A 190 3.03 7.21 0.58
C ALA A 190 4.38 6.96 -0.11
N GLY A 191 5.17 8.02 -0.29
CA GLY A 191 6.51 7.94 -0.84
C GLY A 191 7.15 9.28 -1.21
N TRP A 192 8.31 9.19 -1.85
CA TRP A 192 9.19 10.30 -2.30
C TRP A 192 9.27 10.39 -3.82
N GLY A 193 8.28 9.81 -4.50
CA GLY A 193 8.14 9.82 -5.93
C GLY A 193 7.91 11.21 -6.50
N LYS A 194 7.86 11.26 -7.83
CA LYS A 194 7.53 12.47 -8.57
C LYS A 194 6.21 13.07 -8.09
N THR A 195 6.12 14.38 -8.01
CA THR A 195 4.88 15.11 -7.77
C THR A 195 4.19 15.42 -9.10
N GLU A 196 3.06 16.11 -9.03
CA GLU A 196 2.33 16.73 -10.15
C GLU A 196 3.22 17.56 -11.09
N ASP A 197 4.35 18.10 -10.59
CA ASP A 197 5.33 18.87 -11.38
C ASP A 197 6.37 17.98 -12.10
N GLY A 198 6.26 16.66 -11.96
CA GLY A 198 7.19 15.68 -12.54
C GLY A 198 8.55 15.60 -11.86
N VAL A 199 8.72 16.31 -10.74
CA VAL A 199 9.93 16.37 -9.91
C VAL A 199 9.71 15.53 -8.66
N PRO A 200 10.67 14.66 -8.27
CA PRO A 200 10.57 13.95 -7.00
C PRO A 200 10.50 14.88 -5.79
N SER A 201 9.67 14.54 -4.81
CA SER A 201 9.64 15.29 -3.55
C SER A 201 10.79 14.85 -2.65
N PRO A 202 11.56 15.78 -2.05
CA PRO A 202 12.54 15.42 -1.03
C PRO A 202 11.86 15.02 0.28
N ILE A 203 10.70 15.60 0.57
CA ILE A 203 9.89 15.31 1.76
C ILE A 203 8.87 14.20 1.44
N LEU A 204 8.69 13.26 2.38
CA LEU A 204 7.69 12.21 2.29
C LEU A 204 6.28 12.80 2.10
N ARG A 205 5.54 12.28 1.12
CA ARG A 205 4.16 12.68 0.85
C ARG A 205 3.21 11.48 0.91
N MET A 206 1.94 11.77 1.13
CA MET A 206 0.85 10.80 1.05
C MET A 206 -0.22 11.31 0.08
N ALA A 207 -0.82 10.41 -0.67
CA ALA A 207 -2.00 10.67 -1.48
C ALA A 207 -3.12 9.69 -1.16
N GLU A 208 -4.36 10.18 -1.26
CA GLU A 208 -5.55 9.35 -1.19
C GLU A 208 -5.89 8.84 -2.59
N VAL A 209 -6.20 7.55 -2.68
CA VAL A 209 -6.66 6.88 -3.89
C VAL A 209 -7.93 6.10 -3.60
N GLN A 210 -8.75 5.94 -4.62
CA GLN A 210 -10.03 5.26 -4.54
C GLN A 210 -9.95 3.98 -5.34
N GLN A 211 -10.30 2.86 -4.70
CA GLN A 211 -10.34 1.55 -5.36
C GLN A 211 -11.30 1.58 -6.54
N GLN A 212 -10.89 0.97 -7.64
CA GLN A 212 -11.67 0.83 -8.86
C GLN A 212 -11.86 -0.65 -9.19
N ASP A 213 -12.87 -0.94 -10.00
CA ASP A 213 -12.99 -2.24 -10.64
C ASP A 213 -11.76 -2.54 -11.52
N LEU A 214 -11.29 -3.78 -11.52
CA LEU A 214 -10.16 -4.22 -12.34
C LEU A 214 -10.39 -3.93 -13.84
N ASP A 215 -11.63 -3.91 -14.31
CA ASP A 215 -11.98 -3.57 -15.69
C ASP A 215 -11.59 -2.14 -16.06
N VAL A 216 -11.53 -1.21 -15.11
CA VAL A 216 -11.02 0.16 -15.33
C VAL A 216 -9.54 0.09 -15.73
N CYS A 217 -8.75 -0.67 -14.99
CA CYS A 217 -7.35 -0.91 -15.33
C CYS A 217 -7.22 -1.72 -16.63
N ARG A 218 -8.03 -2.76 -16.88
CA ARG A 218 -7.96 -3.57 -18.12
C ARG A 218 -8.21 -2.75 -19.38
N LYS A 219 -9.11 -1.77 -19.33
CA LYS A 219 -9.36 -0.85 -20.44
C LYS A 219 -8.12 -0.02 -20.76
N TYR A 220 -7.44 0.49 -19.73
CA TYR A 220 -6.27 1.36 -19.89
C TYR A 220 -5.01 0.58 -20.27
N TYR A 221 -4.76 -0.54 -19.61
CA TYR A 221 -3.63 -1.44 -19.84
C TYR A 221 -4.02 -2.54 -20.82
N SER A 222 -4.59 -2.16 -21.97
CA SER A 222 -5.03 -3.11 -23.00
C SER A 222 -3.81 -3.98 -23.37
N ASN A 223 -3.90 -5.29 -23.14
CA ASN A 223 -2.85 -6.34 -23.24
C ASN A 223 -2.16 -6.76 -21.93
N ALA A 224 -2.44 -6.14 -20.78
CA ALA A 224 -1.91 -6.61 -19.50
C ALA A 224 -2.82 -7.69 -18.88
N PRO A 225 -2.28 -8.86 -18.47
CA PRO A 225 -3.04 -9.93 -17.83
C PRO A 225 -3.41 -9.58 -16.38
N LEU A 226 -4.29 -8.59 -16.18
CA LEU A 226 -4.81 -8.21 -14.86
C LEU A 226 -5.75 -9.29 -14.32
N SER A 227 -5.30 -9.99 -13.27
CA SER A 227 -6.09 -10.96 -12.51
C SER A 227 -6.38 -10.47 -11.08
N GLU A 228 -7.00 -11.31 -10.26
CA GLU A 228 -7.33 -11.00 -8.86
C GLU A 228 -6.09 -10.68 -8.01
N ASN A 229 -4.90 -11.11 -8.43
CA ASN A 229 -3.61 -10.71 -7.84
C ASN A 229 -3.27 -9.20 -7.94
N HIS A 230 -4.18 -8.36 -8.42
CA HIS A 230 -3.99 -6.91 -8.47
C HIS A 230 -5.12 -6.14 -7.80
N ILE A 231 -4.79 -4.95 -7.34
CA ILE A 231 -5.75 -3.90 -6.97
C ILE A 231 -5.63 -2.78 -8.00
N CYS A 232 -6.77 -2.31 -8.49
CA CYS A 232 -6.86 -1.11 -9.32
C CYS A 232 -7.30 0.06 -8.43
N ALA A 233 -6.58 1.18 -8.48
CA ALA A 233 -7.01 2.39 -7.79
C ALA A 233 -6.73 3.64 -8.63
N LEU A 234 -7.54 4.67 -8.44
CA LEU A 234 -7.43 5.95 -9.11
C LEU A 234 -7.34 7.05 -8.06
N GLY A 235 -6.36 7.94 -8.18
CA GLY A 235 -6.36 9.16 -7.39
C GLY A 235 -7.41 10.12 -7.88
N ASP A 236 -7.96 10.95 -6.99
CA ASP A 236 -8.72 12.11 -7.44
C ASP A 236 -7.79 13.00 -8.28
N SER A 237 -8.34 13.64 -9.31
CA SER A 237 -7.73 14.26 -10.52
C SER A 237 -6.51 15.18 -10.37
N GLN A 238 -5.89 15.26 -9.20
CA GLN A 238 -4.67 16.00 -8.87
C GLN A 238 -3.52 15.14 -8.30
N GLN A 239 -3.74 13.87 -7.92
CA GLN A 239 -2.73 13.06 -7.21
C GLN A 239 -2.60 11.66 -7.81
N GLU A 240 -1.63 11.48 -8.71
CA GLU A 240 -1.37 10.20 -9.40
C GLU A 240 -0.21 9.44 -8.75
N THR A 241 -0.20 8.10 -8.85
CA THR A 241 0.97 7.29 -8.47
C THR A 241 2.14 7.55 -9.42
N CYS A 242 3.32 7.76 -8.85
CA CYS A 242 4.43 8.40 -9.53
C CYS A 242 5.73 7.59 -9.52
N ARG A 243 6.65 7.91 -10.45
CA ARG A 243 7.98 7.27 -10.44
C ARG A 243 8.70 7.61 -9.14
N GLY A 244 9.17 6.58 -8.43
CA GLY A 244 9.86 6.69 -7.14
C GLY A 244 9.03 6.22 -5.94
N ASP A 245 7.73 6.00 -6.11
CA ASP A 245 6.88 5.32 -5.11
C ASP A 245 6.75 3.81 -5.39
N SER A 246 7.28 3.33 -6.51
CA SER A 246 7.34 1.90 -6.87
C SER A 246 7.81 1.04 -5.70
N GLY A 247 7.09 -0.03 -5.39
CA GLY A 247 7.36 -0.90 -4.25
C GLY A 247 6.82 -0.39 -2.91
N GLY A 248 6.38 0.87 -2.82
CA GLY A 248 5.75 1.43 -1.62
C GLY A 248 4.36 0.84 -1.32
N PRO A 249 3.82 1.10 -0.11
CA PRO A 249 2.58 0.49 0.34
C PRO A 249 1.35 1.20 -0.22
N LEU A 250 0.32 0.41 -0.53
CA LEU A 250 -1.08 0.83 -0.59
C LEU A 250 -1.76 0.33 0.68
N PHE A 251 -2.28 1.24 1.51
CA PHE A 251 -2.80 0.89 2.82
C PHE A 251 -4.10 1.62 3.16
N SER A 252 -4.85 1.08 4.13
CA SER A 252 -6.00 1.77 4.72
C SER A 252 -5.83 1.87 6.23
N ALA A 253 -6.33 2.96 6.81
CA ALA A 253 -6.44 3.11 8.25
C ALA A 253 -7.74 2.45 8.71
N ASN A 254 -7.63 1.23 9.24
CA ASN A 254 -8.77 0.46 9.76
C ASN A 254 -8.82 0.53 11.29
N LEU A 255 -10.04 0.41 11.85
CA LEU A 255 -10.21 0.25 13.29
C LEU A 255 -10.17 -1.25 13.62
N THR A 256 -9.05 -1.73 14.16
CA THR A 256 -8.95 -3.07 14.77
C THR A 256 -9.25 -2.92 16.26
N ASP A 257 -10.29 -3.57 16.78
CA ASP A 257 -10.66 -3.52 18.21
C ASP A 257 -10.74 -2.08 18.77
N ASN A 258 -11.41 -1.18 18.04
CA ASN A 258 -11.51 0.26 18.34
C ASN A 258 -10.16 1.01 18.38
N THR A 259 -9.12 0.44 17.78
CA THR A 259 -7.79 1.06 17.67
C THR A 259 -7.47 1.30 16.20
N PRO A 260 -7.14 2.55 15.79
CA PRO A 260 -6.73 2.81 14.41
C PRO A 260 -5.38 2.13 14.12
N GLN A 261 -5.36 1.30 13.08
CA GLN A 261 -4.19 0.61 12.56
C GLN A 261 -4.15 0.72 11.04
N CYS A 262 -2.99 1.10 10.50
CA CYS A 262 -2.72 1.00 9.08
C CYS A 262 -2.47 -0.45 8.69
N VAL A 263 -3.24 -0.93 7.72
CA VAL A 263 -3.10 -2.26 7.11
C VAL A 263 -2.73 -2.08 5.65
N GLN A 264 -1.65 -2.71 5.22
CA GLN A 264 -1.18 -2.69 3.84
C GLN A 264 -1.88 -3.76 3.01
N PHE A 265 -2.66 -3.32 2.03
CA PHE A 265 -3.40 -4.20 1.14
C PHE A 265 -2.73 -4.39 -0.22
N GLY A 266 -1.85 -3.47 -0.61
CA GLY A 266 -1.16 -3.55 -1.89
C GLY A 266 0.29 -3.07 -1.85
N VAL A 267 1.00 -3.41 -2.91
CA VAL A 267 2.34 -2.91 -3.23
C VAL A 267 2.28 -2.19 -4.58
N ILE A 268 2.80 -0.97 -4.67
CA ILE A 268 2.81 -0.19 -5.92
C ILE A 268 3.63 -0.93 -6.98
N SER A 269 2.96 -1.50 -7.98
CA SER A 269 3.58 -2.27 -9.07
C SER A 269 3.78 -1.40 -10.31
N SER A 270 2.69 -0.87 -10.86
CA SER A 270 2.70 -0.05 -12.07
C SER A 270 1.79 1.15 -11.92
N GLY A 271 2.39 2.34 -11.86
CA GLY A 271 1.71 3.64 -11.91
C GLY A 271 2.02 4.38 -13.23
N GLY A 272 1.36 5.50 -13.47
CA GLY A 272 1.50 6.25 -14.72
C GLY A 272 2.93 6.65 -15.05
N LEU A 273 3.34 6.48 -16.33
CA LEU A 273 4.64 6.96 -16.83
C LEU A 273 4.83 8.48 -16.70
N GLY A 274 3.76 9.22 -16.42
CA GLY A 274 3.78 10.66 -16.23
C GLY A 274 2.77 11.09 -15.18
N CYS A 275 3.27 11.39 -14.00
CA CYS A 275 2.59 12.21 -13.01
C CYS A 275 2.07 13.47 -13.67
N GLY A 276 0.76 13.70 -13.64
CA GLY A 276 0.15 14.93 -14.15
C GLY A 276 0.07 15.04 -15.68
N ILE A 277 0.52 14.03 -16.43
CA ILE A 277 0.44 14.03 -17.91
C ILE A 277 -0.89 13.42 -18.38
N ASN A 278 -1.40 12.40 -17.69
CA ASN A 278 -2.60 11.66 -18.09
C ASN A 278 -3.58 11.56 -16.92
N LYS A 279 -4.33 12.65 -16.67
CA LYS A 279 -5.24 12.94 -15.53
C LYS A 279 -6.23 11.85 -15.06
N ASN A 280 -6.22 10.65 -15.63
CA ASN A 280 -7.11 9.53 -15.32
C ASN A 280 -6.43 8.16 -15.50
N ARG A 281 -5.10 8.05 -15.40
CA ARG A 281 -4.44 6.74 -15.51
C ARG A 281 -4.52 6.02 -14.16
N PRO A 282 -5.21 4.86 -14.07
CA PRO A 282 -5.28 4.12 -12.82
C PRO A 282 -3.93 3.49 -12.47
N GLY A 283 -3.63 3.44 -11.19
CA GLY A 283 -2.52 2.69 -10.62
C GLY A 283 -2.88 1.21 -10.47
N VAL A 284 -1.91 0.35 -10.72
CA VAL A 284 -1.98 -1.10 -10.51
C VAL A 284 -1.04 -1.47 -9.37
N PHE A 285 -1.58 -2.21 -8.41
CA PHE A 285 -0.88 -2.63 -7.20
C PHE A 285 -0.93 -4.15 -7.12
N ALA A 286 0.14 -4.81 -6.69
CA ALA A 286 0.10 -6.23 -6.37
C ALA A 286 -0.71 -6.44 -5.08
N SER A 287 -1.69 -7.34 -5.10
CA SER A 287 -2.56 -7.65 -3.95
C SER A 287 -1.78 -8.38 -2.86
N VAL A 288 -1.63 -7.76 -1.68
CA VAL A 288 -0.97 -8.41 -0.53
C VAL A 288 -1.80 -9.59 -0.05
N LEU A 289 -3.12 -9.45 -0.01
CA LEU A 289 -4.05 -10.50 0.45
C LEU A 289 -3.87 -11.79 -0.35
N ASP A 290 -3.79 -11.70 -1.69
CA ASP A 290 -3.58 -12.87 -2.55
C ASP A 290 -2.16 -13.44 -2.43
N MET A 291 -1.17 -12.61 -2.08
CA MET A 291 0.22 -13.02 -1.91
C MET A 291 0.56 -13.45 -0.48
N LEU A 292 -0.35 -13.35 0.49
CA LEU A 292 -0.13 -13.73 1.89
C LEU A 292 0.41 -15.16 2.06
N PRO A 293 -0.09 -16.19 1.34
CA PRO A 293 0.48 -17.53 1.43
C PRO A 293 1.98 -17.55 1.10
N TRP A 294 2.39 -16.88 0.02
CA TRP A 294 3.80 -16.79 -0.36
C TRP A 294 4.60 -15.95 0.64
N ILE A 295 4.06 -14.80 1.08
CA ILE A 295 4.72 -13.94 2.08
C ILE A 295 5.03 -14.76 3.33
N THR A 296 4.04 -15.40 3.92
CA THR A 296 4.21 -16.14 5.19
C THR A 296 5.17 -17.33 5.09
N GLN A 297 5.22 -18.02 3.95
CA GLN A 297 6.20 -19.09 3.69
C GLN A 297 7.65 -18.58 3.60
N ASN A 298 7.84 -17.29 3.38
CA ASN A 298 9.13 -16.66 3.13
C ASN A 298 9.53 -15.66 4.24
N LEU A 299 9.04 -15.85 5.48
CA LEU A 299 9.43 -15.01 6.64
C LEU A 299 10.40 -15.69 7.63
N TYR A 300 11.10 -16.77 7.24
CA TYR A 300 12.06 -17.48 8.10
C TYR A 300 13.33 -17.91 7.38
#